data_AF-A0A7S9X6D3-F1
#
_entry.id   AF-A0A7S9X6D3-F1
#
_cell.length_a   1.000
_cell.length_b   1.000
_cell.length_c   1.000
_cell.angle_alpha   90.00
_cell.angle_beta   90.00
_cell.angle_gamma   90.00
#
_symmetry.space_group_name_H-M   'P 1'
#
loop_
_entity.id
_entity.type
_entity.pdbx_description
1 polymer ?
#
loop_
_entity_poly.entity_id
_entity_poly.type
_entity_poly.pdbx_seq_one_letter_code
_entity_poly.pdbx_strand_id
1 'polypeptide(L)'
;MKKNWIVFFGSIAFFIVGAICIIILKLLFGEHYIDAMAVLLIFANVCFIIKNGIKKSDIKKEYIQKMEIKRGGVALIHSFLVFVFWLLYNATRG
;
A
#
# COMPACT_ATOMS: atom_id res chain seq x y z
N MET A 1 19.92 -22.38 10.00
CA MET A 1 19.13 -23.00 8.91
C MET A 1 17.61 -22.88 9.07
N LYS A 2 17.02 -23.08 10.27
CA LYS A 2 15.55 -23.00 10.48
C LYS A 2 14.92 -21.63 10.16
N LYS A 3 15.64 -20.53 10.44
CA LYS A 3 15.14 -19.15 10.22
C LYS A 3 14.95 -18.80 8.73
N ASN A 4 15.86 -19.27 7.86
CA ASN A 4 15.75 -19.04 6.42
C ASN A 4 14.60 -19.81 5.77
N TRP A 5 14.30 -21.02 6.28
CA TRP A 5 13.16 -21.80 5.82
C TRP A 5 11.83 -21.12 6.15
N ILE A 6 11.68 -20.61 7.38
CA ILE A 6 10.48 -19.87 7.78
C ILE A 6 10.27 -18.61 6.92
N VAL A 7 11.35 -17.87 6.63
CA VAL A 7 11.28 -16.68 5.76
C VAL A 7 10.90 -17.07 4.33
N PHE A 8 11.44 -18.17 3.80
CA PHE A 8 11.14 -18.66 2.46
C PHE A 8 9.68 -19.12 2.31
N PHE A 9 9.20 -19.95 3.23
CA PHE A 9 7.80 -20.39 3.25
C PHE A 9 6.83 -19.24 3.51
N GLY A 10 7.20 -18.29 4.38
CA GLY A 10 6.41 -17.09 4.62
C GLY A 10 6.27 -16.21 3.38
N SER A 11 7.36 -16.06 2.61
CA SER A 11 7.33 -15.33 1.33
C SER A 11 6.40 -16.02 0.31
N ILE A 12 6.51 -17.34 0.14
CA ILE A 12 5.64 -18.11 -0.77
C ILE A 12 4.16 -17.95 -0.38
N ALA A 13 3.84 -18.09 0.91
CA ALA A 13 2.48 -17.92 1.39
C ALA A 13 1.94 -16.50 1.11
N PHE A 14 2.77 -15.47 1.28
CA PHE A 14 2.42 -14.09 0.96
C PHE A 14 2.09 -13.90 -0.54
N PHE A 15 2.89 -14.49 -1.44
CA PHE A 15 2.62 -14.44 -2.88
C PHE A 15 1.33 -15.15 -3.26
N ILE A 16 1.06 -16.34 -2.69
CA ILE A 16 -0.17 -17.10 -2.96
C ILE A 16 -1.40 -16.31 -2.51
N VAL A 17 -1.37 -15.75 -1.31
CA VAL A 17 -2.47 -14.92 -0.78
C VAL A 17 -2.68 -13.68 -1.64
N GLY A 18 -1.60 -13.01 -2.05
CA GLY A 18 -1.66 -11.86 -2.95
C GLY A 18 -2.31 -12.20 -4.30
N ALA A 19 -1.92 -13.31 -4.91
CA ALA A 19 -2.49 -13.76 -6.18
C ALA A 19 -3.98 -14.09 -6.07
N ILE A 20 -4.39 -14.80 -5.00
CA ILE A 20 -5.80 -15.09 -4.72
C ILE A 20 -6.60 -13.80 -4.55
N CYS A 21 -6.06 -12.82 -3.83
CA CYS A 21 -6.72 -11.54 -3.61
C CYS A 21 -6.97 -10.78 -4.93
N ILE A 22 -5.98 -10.79 -5.85
CA ILE A 22 -6.12 -10.20 -7.19
C ILE A 22 -7.20 -10.92 -8.00
N ILE A 23 -7.26 -12.26 -7.95
CA ILE A 23 -8.29 -13.05 -8.63
C ILE A 23 -9.67 -12.69 -8.11
N ILE A 24 -9.84 -12.60 -6.79
CA ILE A 24 -11.11 -12.23 -6.16
C ILE A 24 -11.52 -10.82 -6.60
N LEU A 25 -10.60 -9.85 -6.56
CA LEU A 25 -10.85 -8.49 -7.04
C LEU A 25 -11.30 -8.48 -8.50
N LYS A 26 -10.65 -9.26 -9.37
CA LYS A 26 -11.02 -9.39 -10.78
C LYS A 26 -12.40 -10.03 -10.99
N LEU A 27 -12.76 -11.02 -10.17
CA LEU A 27 -14.08 -11.64 -10.21
C LEU A 27 -15.19 -10.68 -9.73
N LEU A 28 -14.91 -9.86 -8.72
CA LEU A 28 -15.90 -8.94 -8.14
C LEU A 28 -16.09 -7.66 -8.97
N PHE A 29 -15.01 -7.10 -9.51
CA PHE A 29 -14.99 -5.77 -10.13
C PHE A 29 -14.69 -5.78 -11.63
N GLY A 30 -14.50 -6.97 -12.24
CA GLY A 30 -14.26 -7.12 -13.67
C GLY A 30 -13.00 -6.39 -14.13
N GLU A 31 -13.10 -5.56 -15.18
CA GLU A 31 -11.98 -4.76 -15.68
C GLU A 31 -11.57 -3.61 -14.75
N HIS A 32 -12.49 -3.16 -13.88
CA HIS A 32 -12.26 -2.08 -12.92
C HIS A 32 -11.60 -2.57 -11.62
N TYR A 33 -11.12 -3.81 -11.58
CA TYR A 33 -10.47 -4.37 -10.38
C TYR A 33 -9.22 -3.59 -9.95
N ILE A 34 -8.50 -2.96 -10.90
CA ILE A 34 -7.37 -2.08 -10.60
C ILE A 34 -7.84 -0.80 -9.89
N ASP A 35 -8.97 -0.23 -10.32
CA ASP A 35 -9.56 0.94 -9.67
C ASP A 35 -10.02 0.60 -8.25
N ALA A 36 -10.71 -0.53 -8.08
CA ALA A 36 -11.14 -1.02 -6.77
C ALA A 36 -9.94 -1.27 -5.84
N MET A 37 -8.86 -1.85 -6.35
CA MET A 37 -7.63 -2.10 -5.59
C MET A 37 -6.96 -0.79 -5.15
N ALA A 38 -6.85 0.20 -6.04
CA ALA A 38 -6.28 1.51 -5.72
C ALA A 38 -7.07 2.21 -4.63
N VAL A 39 -8.41 2.22 -4.73
CA VAL A 39 -9.31 2.79 -3.71
C VAL A 39 -9.14 2.08 -2.37
N LEU A 40 -9.11 0.73 -2.35
CA LEU A 40 -8.91 -0.06 -1.13
C LEU A 40 -7.57 0.25 -0.46
N LEU A 41 -6.48 0.36 -1.23
CA LEU A 41 -5.15 0.68 -0.72
C LEU A 41 -5.09 2.10 -0.13
N ILE A 42 -5.63 3.08 -0.85
CA ILE A 42 -5.71 4.47 -0.36
C ILE A 42 -6.55 4.53 0.92
N PHE A 43 -7.71 3.87 0.93
CA PHE A 43 -8.60 3.82 2.07
C PHE A 43 -7.97 3.17 3.29
N ALA A 44 -7.31 2.02 3.13
CA ALA A 44 -6.60 1.34 4.21
C ALA A 44 -5.50 2.23 4.81
N ASN A 45 -4.74 2.94 3.97
CA ASN A 45 -3.71 3.88 4.42
C ASN A 45 -4.33 5.09 5.15
N VAL A 46 -5.41 5.67 4.64
CA VAL A 46 -6.13 6.77 5.31
C VAL A 46 -6.71 6.32 6.65
N CYS A 47 -7.33 5.14 6.72
CA CYS A 47 -7.81 4.55 7.97
C CYS A 47 -6.66 4.31 8.96
N PHE A 48 -5.49 3.87 8.48
CA PHE A 48 -4.30 3.71 9.32
C PHE A 48 -3.79 5.04 9.86
N ILE A 49 -3.83 6.10 9.04
CA ILE A 49 -3.50 7.47 9.42
C ILE A 49 -4.46 8.00 10.49
N ILE A 50 -5.77 7.80 10.30
CA ILE A 50 -6.80 8.23 11.25
C ILE A 50 -6.62 7.50 12.59
N LYS A 51 -6.42 6.17 12.55
CA LYS A 51 -6.32 5.33 13.76
C LYS A 51 -5.05 5.59 14.56
N ASN A 52 -3.91 5.79 13.90
CA ASN A 52 -2.63 5.99 14.60
C ASN A 52 -2.29 7.46 14.81
N GLY A 53 -3.02 8.37 14.15
CA GLY A 53 -2.74 9.79 14.09
C GLY A 53 -1.48 10.09 13.25
N ILE A 54 -1.59 11.01 12.30
CA ILE A 54 -0.40 11.73 11.80
C ILE A 54 -0.23 12.95 12.69
N LYS A 55 0.87 13.02 13.44
CA LYS A 55 1.23 14.26 14.13
C LYS A 55 1.86 15.19 13.10
N LYS A 56 1.56 16.49 13.15
CA LYS A 56 2.19 17.52 12.30
C LYS A 56 3.73 17.50 12.41
N SER A 57 4.25 17.02 13.54
CA SER A 57 5.68 16.75 13.76
C SER A 57 6.28 15.66 12.88
N ASP A 58 5.48 14.72 12.38
CA ASP A 58 5.95 13.57 11.61
C ASP A 58 6.26 13.93 10.14
N ILE A 59 5.85 15.13 9.70
CA ILE A 59 6.09 15.70 8.35
C ILE A 59 6.93 16.99 8.47
N LYS A 60 7.75 17.12 9.51
CA LYS A 60 8.73 18.22 9.60
C LYS A 60 9.90 17.91 8.66
N LYS A 61 10.32 18.90 7.87
CA LYS A 61 11.41 18.81 6.89
C LYS A 61 12.70 18.22 7.51
N GLU A 62 12.94 18.53 8.77
CA GLU A 62 14.07 18.08 9.60
C GLU A 62 14.09 16.56 9.87
N TYR A 63 12.92 15.92 10.01
CA TYR A 63 12.82 14.46 10.22
C TYR A 63 12.79 13.68 8.90
N ILE A 64 12.25 14.25 7.83
CA ILE A 64 12.32 13.68 6.47
C ILE A 64 13.78 13.64 6.01
N GLN A 65 14.56 14.70 6.28
CA GLN A 65 16.00 14.72 6.00
C GLN A 65 16.80 13.73 6.84
N LYS A 66 16.37 13.42 8.07
CA LYS A 66 16.99 12.42 8.95
C LYS A 66 16.49 10.98 8.72
N MET A 67 15.61 10.75 7.74
CA MET A 67 14.93 9.46 7.51
C MET A 67 14.18 8.90 8.73
N GLU A 68 13.82 9.73 9.72
CA GLU A 68 13.01 9.31 10.89
C GLU A 68 11.51 9.43 10.59
N ILE A 69 11.07 8.89 9.45
CA ILE A 69 9.67 8.93 9.06
C ILE A 69 8.90 7.93 9.93
N LYS A 70 8.12 8.44 10.88
CA LYS A 70 7.24 7.60 11.70
C LYS A 70 6.18 6.90 10.83
N ARG A 71 5.65 5.77 11.32
CA ARG A 71 4.70 4.89 10.60
C ARG A 71 3.55 5.65 9.88
N GLY A 72 3.05 6.75 10.46
CA GLY A 72 2.02 7.59 9.82
C GLY A 72 2.50 8.33 8.56
N GLY A 73 3.73 8.84 8.53
CA GLY A 73 4.32 9.49 7.36
C GLY A 73 4.57 8.51 6.21
N VAL A 74 4.96 7.27 6.52
CA VAL A 74 5.12 6.20 5.52
C VAL A 74 3.78 5.87 4.84
N ALA A 75 2.70 5.75 5.63
CA ALA A 75 1.36 5.51 5.10
C ALA A 75 0.89 6.66 4.18
N LEU A 76 1.24 7.91 4.50
CA LEU A 76 0.89 9.07 3.67
C LEU A 76 1.65 9.05 2.34
N ILE A 77 2.96 8.84 2.36
CA ILE A 77 3.78 8.75 1.14
C ILE A 77 3.32 7.58 0.28
N HIS A 78 3.03 6.44 0.89
CA HIS A 78 2.55 5.26 0.19
C HIS A 78 1.19 5.49 -0.47
N SER A 79 0.23 6.09 0.25
CA SER A 79 -1.08 6.47 -0.29
C SER A 79 -0.95 7.44 -1.48
N PHE A 80 -0.06 8.43 -1.36
CA PHE A 80 0.22 9.40 -2.42
C PHE A 80 0.82 8.72 -3.67
N LEU A 81 1.79 7.83 -3.50
CA LEU A 81 2.37 7.08 -4.62
C LEU A 81 1.33 6.21 -5.33
N VAL A 82 0.52 5.46 -4.57
CA VAL A 82 -0.56 4.64 -5.13
C VAL A 82 -1.53 5.49 -5.94
N PHE A 83 -1.88 6.68 -5.44
CA PHE A 83 -2.74 7.62 -6.15
C PHE A 83 -2.13 8.11 -7.47
N VAL A 84 -0.84 8.50 -7.47
CA VAL A 84 -0.14 8.94 -8.70
C VAL A 84 -0.06 7.81 -9.73
N PHE A 85 0.33 6.60 -9.31
CA PHE A 85 0.39 5.45 -10.22
C PHE A 85 -0.98 5.07 -10.78
N TRP A 86 -2.03 5.17 -9.97
CA TRP A 86 -3.40 4.92 -10.42
C TRP A 86 -3.86 5.95 -11.46
N LEU A 87 -3.57 7.24 -11.25
CA LEU A 87 -3.84 8.28 -12.24
C LEU A 87 -3.07 8.03 -13.55
N LEU A 88 -1.80 7.66 -13.45
CA LEU A 88 -0.96 7.37 -14.62
C LEU A 88 -1.50 6.16 -15.39
N TYR A 89 -1.88 5.10 -14.68
CA TYR A 89 -2.48 3.90 -15.26
C TYR A 89 -3.77 4.22 -16.03
N ASN A 90 -4.67 5.00 -15.44
CA ASN A 90 -5.90 5.42 -16.10
C ASN A 90 -5.63 6.37 -17.28
N ALA A 91 -4.65 7.27 -17.18
CA ALA A 91 -4.24 8.13 -18.29
C ALA A 91 -3.68 7.33 -19.48
N THR A 92 -3.00 6.20 -19.23
CA THR A 92 -2.48 5.30 -20.28
C THR A 92 -3.52 4.35 -20.88
N ARG A 93 -4.71 4.21 -20.26
CA ARG A 93 -5.84 3.43 -20.80
C ARG A 93 -6.80 4.26 -21.64
N GLY A 94 -6.66 5.59 -21.62
CA GLY A 94 -7.44 6.54 -22.42
C GLY A 94 -7.01 6.61 -23.87
#